data_AF-A0A5Z8ZSV3-F1
#
_entry.id   AF-A0A5Z8ZSV3-F1
#
_cell.length_a   1.000
_cell.length_b   1.000
_cell.length_c   1.000
_cell.angle_alpha   90.00
_cell.angle_beta   90.00
_cell.angle_gamma   90.00
#
_symmetry.space_group_name_H-M   'P 1'
#
loop_
_entity.id
_entity.type
_entity.pdbx_description
1 polymer ?
#
loop_
_entity_poly.entity_id
_entity_poly.type
_entity_poly.pdbx_seq_one_letter_code
_entity_poly.pdbx_strand_id
1 'polypeptide(L)'
;LTVNTADKMLAVGAGVNYLPVAGTSPVGGILSYRVSPPLPSGLGLNSTNGVISGTPRAVSSVMTYTMTVRDGRSGAENSVEFNISVLPRFVVTQTIYVRTVTSSTSVNIEVASVSGGSGTYRVSVSPALPTGLDLSIDATSGAVTVSGIPTAAASVQDYAITIQDDVVDGASNTRTLKLTVN
;
A
#
# COMPACT_ATOMS: atom_id res chain seq x y z
N LEU A 1 -24.49 -4.06 17.46
CA LEU A 1 -23.56 -3.81 16.34
C LEU A 1 -22.25 -4.48 16.65
N THR A 2 -21.59 -5.06 15.65
CA THR A 2 -20.21 -5.56 15.77
C THR A 2 -19.33 -4.68 14.89
N VAL A 3 -18.28 -4.10 15.48
CA VAL A 3 -17.26 -3.37 14.72
C VAL A 3 -16.30 -4.41 14.15
N ASN A 4 -16.22 -4.53 12.83
CA ASN A 4 -15.43 -5.57 12.19
C ASN A 4 -14.00 -5.09 11.87
N THR A 5 -13.81 -3.78 11.68
CA THR A 5 -12.49 -3.15 11.54
C THR A 5 -12.65 -1.65 11.72
N ALA A 6 -12.01 -1.06 12.73
CA ALA A 6 -12.21 0.35 13.09
C ALA A 6 -11.45 1.32 12.17
N ASP A 7 -10.31 0.93 11.60
CA ASP A 7 -9.50 1.80 10.75
C ASP A 7 -9.16 1.10 9.43
N LYS A 8 -9.31 1.82 8.32
CA LYS A 8 -8.91 1.32 7.00
C LYS A 8 -8.09 2.36 6.27
N MET A 9 -6.87 1.96 5.90
CA MET A 9 -6.03 2.71 4.99
C MET A 9 -6.16 2.14 3.59
N LEU A 10 -6.38 3.03 2.62
CA LEU A 10 -6.63 2.71 1.22
C LEU A 10 -5.56 3.37 0.35
N ALA A 11 -5.45 2.92 -0.90
CA ALA A 11 -4.65 3.60 -1.92
C ALA A 11 -5.51 4.08 -3.08
N VAL A 12 -5.16 5.23 -3.64
CA VAL A 12 -5.77 5.72 -4.88
C VAL A 12 -5.63 4.67 -5.99
N GLY A 13 -6.74 4.37 -6.66
CA GLY A 13 -6.79 3.42 -7.76
C GLY A 13 -6.80 1.95 -7.35
N ALA A 14 -6.79 1.62 -6.05
CA ALA A 14 -6.99 0.26 -5.56
C ALA A 14 -8.47 -0.03 -5.33
N GLY A 15 -8.95 -1.21 -5.75
CA GLY A 15 -10.31 -1.65 -5.51
C GLY A 15 -10.54 -1.95 -4.03
N VAL A 16 -11.71 -1.56 -3.51
CA VAL A 16 -12.07 -1.67 -2.10
C VAL A 16 -13.34 -2.49 -1.95
N ASN A 17 -13.32 -3.40 -0.98
CA ASN A 17 -14.49 -4.11 -0.45
C ASN A 17 -14.32 -4.21 1.06
N TYR A 18 -14.95 -3.30 1.79
CA TYR A 18 -14.70 -3.05 3.21
C TYR A 18 -16.02 -3.02 3.98
N LEU A 19 -16.14 -3.86 5.01
CA LEU A 19 -17.30 -3.88 5.91
C LEU A 19 -16.89 -3.37 7.29
N PRO A 20 -17.04 -2.07 7.59
CA PRO A 20 -16.61 -1.49 8.87
C PRO A 20 -17.44 -2.00 10.05
N VAL A 21 -18.75 -2.17 9.83
CA VAL A 21 -19.74 -2.48 10.88
C VAL A 21 -20.73 -3.50 10.34
N ALA A 22 -20.97 -4.56 11.12
CA ALA A 22 -22.07 -5.48 10.90
C ALA A 22 -23.18 -5.25 11.93
N GLY A 23 -24.41 -5.06 11.45
CA GLY A 23 -25.61 -5.03 12.29
C GLY A 23 -26.28 -6.39 12.37
N THR A 24 -27.02 -6.61 13.46
CA THR A 24 -27.92 -7.75 13.63
C THR A 24 -29.26 -7.24 14.15
N SER A 25 -30.37 -7.87 13.76
CA SER A 25 -31.71 -7.58 14.28
C SER A 25 -32.22 -8.79 15.08
N PRO A 26 -32.34 -8.68 16.42
CA PRO A 26 -32.94 -9.74 17.25
C PRO A 26 -34.41 -10.03 16.91
N VAL A 27 -35.10 -9.07 16.28
CA VAL A 27 -36.51 -9.18 15.89
C VAL A 27 -36.69 -9.54 14.40
N GLY A 28 -35.60 -9.83 13.68
CA GLY A 28 -35.62 -10.22 12.27
C GLY A 28 -36.03 -9.08 11.32
N GLY A 29 -35.76 -7.83 11.67
CA GLY A 29 -35.97 -6.67 10.81
C GLY A 29 -34.89 -6.52 9.73
N ILE A 30 -35.27 -5.92 8.60
CA ILE A 30 -34.32 -5.52 7.54
C ILE A 30 -33.50 -4.35 8.07
N LEU A 31 -32.18 -4.44 7.92
CA LEU A 31 -31.26 -3.39 8.34
C LEU A 31 -31.01 -2.42 7.20
N SER A 32 -30.85 -1.14 7.56
CA SER A 32 -30.41 -0.09 6.65
C SER A 32 -29.21 0.65 7.23
N TYR A 33 -28.28 1.01 6.35
CA TYR A 33 -26.98 1.59 6.71
C TYR A 33 -26.85 2.97 6.08
N ARG A 34 -26.30 3.91 6.86
CA ARG A 34 -25.95 5.28 6.43
C ARG A 34 -24.56 5.63 6.97
N VAL A 35 -23.79 6.39 6.20
CA VAL A 35 -22.50 6.93 6.63
C VAL A 35 -22.48 8.45 6.55
N SER A 36 -21.78 9.09 7.49
CA SER A 36 -21.51 10.54 7.51
C SER A 36 -20.12 10.80 8.09
N PRO A 37 -19.30 11.71 7.55
CA PRO A 37 -19.53 12.55 6.37
C PRO A 37 -19.56 11.73 5.05
N PRO A 38 -19.77 12.37 3.87
CA PRO A 38 -19.67 11.68 2.59
C PRO A 38 -18.32 10.99 2.41
N LEU A 39 -18.34 9.74 1.91
CA LEU A 39 -17.14 8.95 1.67
C LEU A 39 -16.22 9.61 0.64
N PRO A 40 -14.90 9.30 0.65
CA PRO A 40 -13.97 9.76 -0.36
C PRO A 40 -14.45 9.43 -1.78
N SER A 41 -14.18 10.32 -2.72
CA SER A 41 -14.63 10.17 -4.10
C SER A 41 -14.25 8.81 -4.70
N GLY A 42 -15.24 8.13 -5.30
CA GLY A 42 -15.07 6.79 -5.87
C GLY A 42 -15.39 5.63 -4.92
N LEU A 43 -15.69 5.91 -3.65
CA LEU A 43 -16.28 4.94 -2.72
C LEU A 43 -17.79 5.14 -2.59
N GLY A 44 -18.51 4.04 -2.34
CA GLY A 44 -19.94 4.03 -2.10
C GLY A 44 -20.32 3.03 -1.02
N LEU A 45 -21.35 3.37 -0.25
CA LEU A 45 -21.96 2.49 0.74
C LEU A 45 -23.11 1.71 0.09
N ASN A 46 -23.10 0.39 0.22
CA ASN A 46 -24.30 -0.41 0.02
C ASN A 46 -25.16 -0.33 1.30
N SER A 47 -26.27 0.41 1.19
CA SER A 47 -27.15 0.71 2.32
C SER A 47 -27.91 -0.48 2.88
N THR A 48 -27.86 -1.66 2.25
CA THR A 48 -28.56 -2.87 2.72
C THR A 48 -27.66 -3.84 3.49
N ASN A 49 -26.34 -3.80 3.25
CA ASN A 49 -25.40 -4.72 3.88
C ASN A 49 -24.19 -4.05 4.56
N GLY A 50 -24.10 -2.72 4.52
CA GLY A 50 -23.04 -1.97 5.21
C GLY A 50 -21.68 -1.99 4.51
N VAL A 51 -21.57 -2.66 3.35
CA VAL A 51 -20.31 -2.75 2.60
C VAL A 51 -20.00 -1.43 1.93
N ILE A 52 -18.81 -0.89 2.21
CA ILE A 52 -18.18 0.21 1.47
C ILE A 52 -17.33 -0.39 0.36
N SER A 53 -17.60 -0.02 -0.88
CA SER A 53 -16.88 -0.53 -2.04
C SER A 53 -16.59 0.54 -3.08
N GLY A 54 -15.69 0.23 -4.02
CA GLY A 54 -15.36 1.10 -5.13
C GLY A 54 -13.85 1.30 -5.30
N THR A 55 -13.45 2.42 -5.87
CA THR A 55 -12.04 2.75 -6.12
C THR A 55 -11.80 4.22 -5.79
N PRO A 56 -11.07 4.53 -4.70
CA PRO A 56 -10.76 5.91 -4.33
C PRO A 56 -10.02 6.64 -5.45
N ARG A 57 -10.43 7.87 -5.75
CA ARG A 57 -9.86 8.69 -6.84
C ARG A 57 -8.92 9.80 -6.37
N ALA A 58 -8.99 10.17 -5.10
CA ALA A 58 -8.21 11.27 -4.54
C ALA A 58 -7.68 10.89 -3.15
N VAL A 59 -6.51 11.44 -2.83
CA VAL A 59 -5.87 11.33 -1.52
C VAL A 59 -6.74 12.02 -0.48
N SER A 60 -6.85 11.43 0.71
CA SER A 60 -7.50 12.04 1.86
C SER A 60 -6.69 11.72 3.10
N SER A 61 -6.51 12.73 3.97
CA SER A 61 -6.04 12.48 5.32
C SER A 61 -6.98 11.53 6.05
N VAL A 62 -6.53 11.00 7.20
CA VAL A 62 -7.39 10.24 8.09
C VAL A 62 -8.63 11.08 8.43
N MET A 63 -9.80 10.52 8.19
CA MET A 63 -11.09 11.11 8.54
C MET A 63 -11.93 10.08 9.27
N THR A 64 -12.62 10.54 10.31
CA THR A 64 -13.57 9.74 11.08
C THR A 64 -14.95 9.79 10.43
N TYR A 65 -15.56 8.62 10.27
CA TYR A 65 -16.88 8.40 9.71
C TYR A 65 -17.76 7.71 10.74
N THR A 66 -19.00 8.16 10.83
CA THR A 66 -20.04 7.53 11.64
C THR A 66 -20.93 6.68 10.74
N MET A 67 -20.91 5.37 10.95
CA MET A 67 -21.90 4.44 10.38
C MET A 67 -23.11 4.37 11.31
N THR A 68 -24.29 4.70 10.82
CA THR A 68 -25.58 4.49 11.50
C THR A 68 -26.28 3.29 10.88
N VAL A 69 -26.76 2.39 11.73
CA VAL A 69 -27.55 1.21 11.35
C VAL A 69 -28.92 1.32 11.97
N ARG A 70 -29.97 1.22 11.14
CA ARG A 70 -31.37 1.24 11.57
C ARG A 70 -32.04 -0.09 11.28
N ASP A 71 -32.75 -0.61 12.27
CA ASP A 71 -33.63 -1.76 12.14
C ASP A 71 -35.02 -1.31 11.69
N GLY A 72 -35.46 -1.76 10.51
CA GLY A 72 -36.75 -1.38 9.93
C GLY A 72 -37.98 -1.94 10.66
N ARG A 73 -37.81 -2.93 11.55
CA ARG A 73 -38.91 -3.54 12.31
C ARG A 73 -39.06 -2.94 13.70
N SER A 74 -37.95 -2.78 14.42
CA SER A 74 -37.98 -2.19 15.77
C SER A 74 -37.88 -0.65 15.76
N GLY A 75 -37.37 -0.07 14.67
CA GLY A 75 -37.06 1.36 14.58
C GLY A 75 -35.79 1.76 15.33
N ALA A 76 -35.12 0.81 16.01
CA ALA A 76 -33.91 1.07 16.77
C ALA A 76 -32.75 1.49 15.85
N GLU A 77 -31.98 2.48 16.29
CA GLU A 77 -30.78 2.96 15.62
C GLU A 77 -29.57 2.86 16.53
N ASN A 78 -28.44 2.47 15.97
CA ASN A 78 -27.15 2.50 16.64
C ASN A 78 -26.09 3.03 15.69
N SER A 79 -25.07 3.70 16.23
CA SER A 79 -23.98 4.24 15.43
C SER A 79 -22.61 3.81 15.96
N VAL A 80 -21.65 3.69 15.04
CA VAL A 80 -20.26 3.34 15.32
C VAL A 80 -19.36 4.22 14.47
N GLU A 81 -18.25 4.66 15.06
CA GLU A 81 -17.22 5.41 14.34
C GLU A 81 -16.12 4.48 13.80
N PHE A 82 -15.57 4.85 12.65
CA PHE A 82 -14.44 4.19 12.02
C PHE A 82 -13.64 5.23 11.21
N ASN A 83 -12.36 4.98 10.97
CA ASN A 83 -11.52 5.90 10.22
C ASN A 83 -11.19 5.37 8.82
N ILE A 84 -11.20 6.28 7.83
CA ILE A 84 -10.65 6.02 6.50
C ILE A 84 -9.58 7.06 6.19
N SER A 85 -8.43 6.60 5.69
CA SER A 85 -7.46 7.42 4.97
C SER A 85 -7.22 6.85 3.57
N VAL A 86 -6.94 7.74 2.61
CA VAL A 86 -6.59 7.36 1.25
C VAL A 86 -5.21 7.91 0.94
N LEU A 87 -4.24 7.03 0.80
CA LEU A 87 -2.87 7.37 0.45
C LEU A 87 -2.68 7.48 -1.07
N PRO A 88 -1.64 8.21 -1.52
CA PRO A 88 -1.27 8.20 -2.92
C PRO A 88 -0.96 6.77 -3.39
N ARG A 89 -1.12 6.51 -4.68
CA ARG A 89 -0.83 5.20 -5.26
C ARG A 89 0.65 4.86 -5.10
N PHE A 90 0.95 3.68 -4.55
CA PHE A 90 2.31 3.13 -4.50
C PHE A 90 2.79 2.76 -5.91
N VAL A 91 3.88 3.38 -6.35
CA VAL A 91 4.46 3.19 -7.68
C VAL A 91 5.98 3.05 -7.53
N VAL A 92 6.52 2.00 -8.16
CA VAL A 92 7.96 1.80 -8.32
C VAL A 92 8.33 2.05 -9.79
N THR A 93 9.23 2.99 -10.03
CA THR A 93 9.77 3.33 -11.34
C THR A 93 11.19 2.75 -11.47
N GLN A 94 11.46 2.03 -12.56
CA GLN A 94 12.82 1.53 -12.82
C GLN A 94 13.66 2.62 -13.47
N THR A 95 14.82 2.91 -12.88
CA THR A 95 15.78 3.89 -13.41
C THR A 95 16.87 3.19 -14.23
N ILE A 96 17.36 2.03 -13.76
CA ILE A 96 18.43 1.28 -14.43
C ILE A 96 18.04 -0.18 -14.56
N TYR A 97 17.83 -0.65 -15.79
CA TYR A 97 17.58 -2.08 -16.03
C TYR A 97 18.87 -2.90 -16.13
N VAL A 98 19.94 -2.35 -16.70
CA VAL A 98 21.22 -3.04 -16.89
C VAL A 98 22.40 -2.16 -16.51
N ARG A 99 23.40 -2.73 -15.84
CA ARG A 99 24.63 -2.02 -15.50
C ARG A 99 25.84 -2.93 -15.51
N THR A 100 26.97 -2.34 -15.90
CA THR A 100 28.30 -2.90 -15.66
C THR A 100 29.03 -1.98 -14.71
N VAL A 101 29.62 -2.55 -13.67
CA VAL A 101 30.48 -1.85 -12.70
C VAL A 101 31.85 -2.49 -12.70
N THR A 102 32.85 -1.75 -12.25
CA THR A 102 34.23 -2.23 -12.15
C THR A 102 34.52 -2.63 -10.71
N SER A 103 35.12 -3.80 -10.52
CA SER A 103 35.67 -4.25 -9.25
C SER A 103 36.61 -3.20 -8.65
N SER A 104 36.66 -3.13 -7.32
CA SER A 104 37.45 -2.15 -6.55
C SER A 104 37.11 -0.67 -6.77
N THR A 105 36.06 -0.36 -7.54
CA THR A 105 35.60 1.02 -7.77
C THR A 105 34.32 1.28 -6.98
N SER A 106 34.21 2.46 -6.35
CA SER A 106 32.99 2.86 -5.67
C SER A 106 31.80 2.95 -6.63
N VAL A 107 30.70 2.32 -6.23
CA VAL A 107 29.41 2.33 -6.92
C VAL A 107 28.42 3.10 -6.05
N ASN A 108 27.68 4.00 -6.69
CA ASN A 108 26.47 4.62 -6.13
C ASN A 108 25.53 4.91 -7.29
N ILE A 109 24.58 4.01 -7.51
CA ILE A 109 23.65 4.09 -8.63
C ILE A 109 22.21 3.95 -8.13
N GLU A 110 21.36 4.88 -8.53
CA GLU A 110 19.92 4.76 -8.34
C GLU A 110 19.35 3.80 -9.38
N VAL A 111 18.85 2.66 -8.92
CA VAL A 111 18.34 1.59 -9.80
C VAL A 111 16.84 1.66 -9.97
N ALA A 112 16.14 2.19 -8.97
CA ALA A 112 14.71 2.45 -9.01
C ALA A 112 14.36 3.64 -8.09
N SER A 113 13.17 4.17 -8.25
CA SER A 113 12.57 5.14 -7.32
C SER A 113 11.16 4.75 -6.96
N VAL A 114 10.74 5.17 -5.77
CA VAL A 114 9.42 4.91 -5.20
C VAL A 114 8.68 6.23 -5.06
N SER A 115 7.39 6.22 -5.38
CA SER A 115 6.49 7.35 -5.13
C SER A 115 5.14 6.87 -4.63
N GLY A 116 4.51 7.68 -3.78
CA GLY A 116 3.23 7.37 -3.14
C GLY A 116 3.28 6.14 -2.21
N GLY A 117 2.14 5.71 -1.70
CA GLY A 117 2.10 4.75 -0.60
C GLY A 117 2.21 5.43 0.77
N SER A 118 2.63 4.69 1.79
CA SER A 118 2.67 5.13 3.19
C SER A 118 3.88 5.99 3.56
N GLY A 119 4.92 6.02 2.72
CA GLY A 119 6.20 6.66 3.04
C GLY A 119 7.15 5.77 3.86
N THR A 120 6.72 4.58 4.28
CA THR A 120 7.59 3.59 4.92
C THR A 120 7.73 2.36 4.04
N TYR A 121 8.95 2.09 3.57
CA TYR A 121 9.22 1.03 2.60
C TYR A 121 10.32 0.10 3.08
N ARG A 122 10.25 -1.15 2.64
CA ARG A 122 11.33 -2.13 2.73
C ARG A 122 11.80 -2.51 1.35
N VAL A 123 13.11 -2.67 1.20
CA VAL A 123 13.72 -3.17 -0.03
C VAL A 123 14.42 -4.50 0.25
N SER A 124 14.36 -5.40 -0.72
CA SER A 124 15.05 -6.69 -0.71
C SER A 124 15.54 -7.03 -2.10
N VAL A 125 16.55 -7.90 -2.18
CA VAL A 125 17.13 -8.35 -3.44
C VAL A 125 17.38 -9.85 -3.42
N SER A 126 17.09 -10.51 -4.54
CA SER A 126 17.37 -11.94 -4.74
C SER A 126 17.83 -12.22 -6.18
N PRO A 127 18.95 -12.95 -6.41
CA PRO A 127 19.88 -13.46 -5.40
C PRO A 127 20.62 -12.34 -4.66
N ALA A 128 21.45 -12.67 -3.67
CA ALA A 128 22.28 -11.69 -2.98
C ALA A 128 23.22 -10.97 -3.96
N LEU A 129 23.36 -9.65 -3.81
CA LEU A 129 24.26 -8.84 -4.63
C LEU A 129 25.73 -9.31 -4.50
N PRO A 130 26.59 -9.04 -5.50
CA PRO A 130 28.03 -9.30 -5.40
C PRO A 130 28.63 -8.70 -4.12
N THR A 131 29.61 -9.40 -3.53
CA THR A 131 30.21 -9.00 -2.26
C THR A 131 30.75 -7.56 -2.30
N GLY A 132 30.39 -6.77 -1.28
CA GLY A 132 30.76 -5.37 -1.17
C GLY A 132 29.77 -4.39 -1.79
N LEU A 133 28.70 -4.87 -2.44
CA LEU A 133 27.55 -4.07 -2.83
C LEU A 133 26.39 -4.29 -1.84
N ASP A 134 25.66 -3.22 -1.56
CA ASP A 134 24.47 -3.20 -0.72
C ASP A 134 23.32 -2.49 -1.44
N LEU A 135 22.10 -2.80 -1.03
CA LEU A 135 20.87 -2.21 -1.54
C LEU A 135 20.17 -1.45 -0.43
N SER A 136 19.95 -0.15 -0.65
CA SER A 136 19.27 0.72 0.30
C SER A 136 18.13 1.48 -0.38
N ILE A 137 17.19 1.95 0.43
CA ILE A 137 16.14 2.88 0.04
C ILE A 137 16.18 4.10 0.95
N ASP A 138 16.18 5.29 0.36
CA ASP A 138 16.04 6.55 1.08
C ASP A 138 14.54 6.80 1.34
N ALA A 139 14.16 6.85 2.62
CA ALA A 139 12.76 7.03 3.02
C ALA A 139 12.18 8.42 2.67
N THR A 140 13.04 9.43 2.47
CA THR A 140 12.62 10.79 2.14
C THR A 140 12.46 10.97 0.64
N SER A 141 13.48 10.55 -0.14
CA SER A 141 13.48 10.72 -1.59
C SER A 141 12.81 9.57 -2.34
N GLY A 142 12.66 8.39 -1.71
CA GLY A 142 12.19 7.17 -2.35
C GLY A 142 13.22 6.53 -3.28
N ALA A 143 14.46 7.04 -3.33
CA ALA A 143 15.52 6.51 -4.19
C ALA A 143 15.98 5.14 -3.68
N VAL A 144 16.02 4.15 -4.57
CA VAL A 144 16.57 2.82 -4.32
C VAL A 144 17.94 2.75 -4.96
N THR A 145 18.97 2.64 -4.12
CA THR A 145 20.37 2.73 -4.54
C THR A 145 21.12 1.43 -4.31
N VAL A 146 21.85 0.98 -5.32
CA VAL A 146 22.93 0.01 -5.14
C VAL A 146 24.20 0.80 -4.88
N SER A 147 24.84 0.54 -3.74
CA SER A 147 26.04 1.27 -3.32
C SER A 147 27.11 0.33 -2.75
N GLY A 148 28.36 0.80 -2.70
CA GLY A 148 29.47 0.06 -2.10
C GLY A 148 30.66 -0.11 -3.04
N ILE A 149 31.57 -1.01 -2.68
CA ILE A 149 32.79 -1.30 -3.45
C ILE A 149 32.81 -2.81 -3.71
N PRO A 150 32.51 -3.27 -4.94
CA PRO A 150 32.50 -4.69 -5.24
C PRO A 150 33.92 -5.26 -5.14
N THR A 151 34.06 -6.36 -4.41
CA THR A 151 35.37 -6.94 -4.08
C THR A 151 35.79 -8.09 -4.99
N ALA A 152 34.89 -8.60 -5.82
CA ALA A 152 35.15 -9.68 -6.77
C ALA A 152 34.39 -9.46 -8.08
N ALA A 153 34.97 -9.89 -9.19
CA ALA A 153 34.29 -9.95 -10.48
C ALA A 153 33.12 -10.94 -10.41
N ALA A 154 32.04 -10.62 -11.12
CA ALA A 154 30.83 -11.42 -11.19
C ALA A 154 30.29 -11.42 -12.61
N SER A 155 29.99 -12.62 -13.13
CA SER A 155 29.33 -12.76 -14.42
C SER A 155 27.99 -12.03 -14.43
N VAL A 156 27.52 -11.69 -15.62
CA VAL A 156 26.20 -11.06 -15.79
C VAL A 156 25.11 -11.89 -15.11
N GLN A 157 24.34 -11.25 -14.23
CA GLN A 157 23.28 -11.90 -13.46
C GLN A 157 22.08 -10.96 -13.33
N ASP A 158 20.89 -11.55 -13.36
CA ASP A 158 19.65 -10.84 -13.09
C ASP A 158 19.33 -10.90 -11.58
N TYR A 159 19.00 -9.74 -11.02
CA TYR A 159 18.65 -9.52 -9.61
C TYR A 159 17.22 -8.98 -9.52
N ALA A 160 16.37 -9.67 -8.78
CA ALA A 160 15.02 -9.24 -8.46
C ALA A 160 15.04 -8.31 -7.25
N ILE A 161 14.81 -7.02 -7.47
CA ILE A 161 14.68 -5.99 -6.45
C ILE A 161 13.20 -5.84 -6.11
N THR A 162 12.83 -6.17 -4.88
CA THR A 162 11.44 -6.08 -4.41
C THR A 162 11.32 -4.95 -3.39
N ILE A 163 10.45 -3.99 -3.67
CA ILE A 163 10.06 -2.92 -2.75
C ILE A 163 8.66 -3.24 -2.23
N GLN A 164 8.50 -3.19 -0.91
CA GLN A 164 7.23 -3.35 -0.23
C GLN A 164 6.87 -2.10 0.58
N ASP A 165 5.61 -1.68 0.48
CA ASP A 165 4.99 -0.70 1.38
C ASP A 165 4.51 -1.42 2.65
N ASP A 166 4.99 -0.96 3.81
CA ASP A 166 4.77 -1.62 5.09
C ASP A 166 3.34 -1.52 5.63
N VAL A 167 2.51 -0.60 5.08
CA VAL A 167 1.27 -0.20 5.76
C VAL A 167 0.03 -0.24 4.84
N VAL A 168 0.18 -0.09 3.51
CA VAL A 168 -0.94 -0.21 2.55
C VAL A 168 -1.10 -1.67 2.10
N ASP A 169 -1.94 -2.46 2.79
CA ASP A 169 -2.39 -3.81 2.37
C ASP A 169 -1.26 -4.74 1.81
N GLY A 170 -0.01 -4.53 2.22
CA GLY A 170 1.17 -5.28 1.75
C GLY A 170 1.57 -5.04 0.29
N ALA A 171 1.20 -3.91 -0.31
CA ALA A 171 1.52 -3.59 -1.71
C ALA A 171 3.02 -3.73 -1.99
N SER A 172 3.37 -4.56 -2.96
CA SER A 172 4.76 -4.79 -3.35
C SER A 172 4.92 -4.71 -4.86
N ASN A 173 6.09 -4.30 -5.29
CA ASN A 173 6.48 -4.26 -6.70
C ASN A 173 7.91 -4.77 -6.84
N THR A 174 8.11 -5.66 -7.81
CA THR A 174 9.42 -6.23 -8.12
C THR A 174 9.92 -5.71 -9.46
N ARG A 175 11.20 -5.38 -9.52
CA ARG A 175 11.91 -4.97 -10.73
C ARG A 175 13.18 -5.79 -10.90
N THR A 176 13.61 -5.92 -12.15
CA THR A 176 14.83 -6.67 -12.50
C THR A 176 15.97 -5.70 -12.77
N LEU A 177 17.10 -5.93 -12.11
CA LEU A 177 18.39 -5.32 -12.40
C LEU A 177 19.33 -6.39 -12.96
N LYS A 178 19.84 -6.19 -14.16
CA LYS A 178 20.89 -7.01 -14.76
C LYS A 178 22.26 -6.38 -14.47
N LEU A 179 23.09 -7.03 -13.67
CA LEU A 179 24.36 -6.47 -13.22
C LEU A 179 25.53 -7.38 -13.61
N THR A 180 26.63 -6.75 -14.05
CA THR A 180 27.94 -7.39 -14.27
C THR A 180 28.99 -6.64 -13.47
N VAL A 181 29.93 -7.35 -12.83
CA VAL A 181 31.11 -6.76 -12.19
C VAL A 181 32.36 -7.23 -12.94
N ASN A 182 33.09 -6.28 -13.54
CA ASN A 182 34.34 -6.55 -14.27
C ASN A 182 35.59 -6.45 -13.39
#